data_AF-A0A1Q7HMG3-F1
#
_entry.id   AF-A0A1Q7HMG3-F1
#
_cell.length_a   1.000
_cell.length_b   1.000
_cell.length_c   1.000
_cell.angle_alpha   90.00
_cell.angle_beta   90.00
_cell.angle_gamma   90.00
#
_symmetry.space_group_name_H-M   'P 1'
#
loop_
_entity.id
_entity.type
_entity.pdbx_description
1 polymer ?
#
loop_
_entity_poly.entity_id
_entity_poly.type
_entity_poly.pdbx_seq_one_letter_code
_entity_poly.pdbx_strand_id
1 'polypeptide(L)'
;MILSRADPGYPAHLAHCPDAPEALHLHGTLLRSDEIAVAVVGTRSMTSYGERVAVDLARNLAFAGVTVVSGLAHGIDETAHRATLDAGGRTIAVLGCGLGAFRGSISRRRLLERIASHGAVVSEFDDDVVGATWTFPIRNRIIAGLALATVVVEAGAPSGALITAARALDYDRAVFAVPGNIYGAKSIGCHRLIAEGRARLCRGAADVLAEVGAMLPPRDLPRLPLSPLERAVFEAVFAEARHIDEIARDAARPVEEVSATLTLLELRDLVRGIGDGRFVA
;
A
#
# COMPACT_ATOMS: atom_id res chain seq x y z
N MET A 1 -10.64 23.19 4.48
CA MET A 1 -10.91 23.35 5.93
C MET A 1 -9.57 23.40 6.67
N ILE A 2 -9.45 24.13 7.78
CA ILE A 2 -8.25 24.12 8.63
C ILE A 2 -8.66 23.53 9.98
N LEU A 3 -7.85 22.62 10.52
CA LEU A 3 -8.07 21.94 11.78
C LEU A 3 -6.87 22.18 12.70
N SER A 4 -7.10 22.84 13.84
CA SER A 4 -6.08 23.10 14.85
C SER A 4 -5.80 21.85 15.68
N ARG A 5 -4.58 21.72 16.22
CA ARG A 5 -4.20 20.68 17.18
C ARG A 5 -5.09 20.63 18.43
N ALA A 6 -5.70 21.76 18.80
CA ALA A 6 -6.63 21.83 19.93
C ALA A 6 -8.05 21.33 19.58
N ASP A 7 -8.37 21.15 18.30
CA ASP A 7 -9.72 20.76 17.88
C ASP A 7 -9.96 19.27 18.18
N PRO A 8 -11.17 18.89 18.65
CA PRO A 8 -11.50 17.49 18.94
C PRO A 8 -11.40 16.54 17.74
N GLY A 9 -11.44 17.08 16.52
CA GLY A 9 -11.29 16.29 15.29
C GLY A 9 -9.85 16.01 14.89
N TYR A 10 -8.85 16.61 15.57
CA TYR A 10 -7.45 16.42 15.23
C TYR A 10 -7.01 14.99 15.55
N PRO A 11 -6.32 14.27 14.63
CA PRO A 11 -5.95 12.88 14.84
C PRO A 11 -5.14 12.67 16.13
N ALA A 12 -5.72 11.92 17.07
CA ALA A 12 -5.15 11.75 18.40
C ALA A 12 -3.71 11.22 18.34
N HIS A 13 -3.42 10.21 17.52
CA HIS A 13 -2.07 9.67 17.38
C HIS A 13 -1.06 10.71 16.90
N LEU A 14 -1.45 11.59 15.97
CA LEU A 14 -0.56 12.65 15.50
C LEU A 14 -0.36 13.71 16.57
N ALA A 15 -1.41 14.07 17.33
CA ALA A 15 -1.31 15.07 18.39
C ALA A 15 -0.32 14.70 19.50
N HIS A 16 -0.07 13.39 19.71
CA HIS A 16 0.89 12.90 20.69
C HIS A 16 2.34 12.88 20.17
N CYS A 17 2.57 13.10 18.87
CA CYS A 17 3.93 13.23 18.34
C CYS A 17 4.57 14.54 18.87
N PRO A 18 5.85 14.50 19.28
CA PRO A 18 6.56 15.69 19.78
C PRO A 18 6.59 16.87 18.79
N ASP A 19 6.65 16.55 17.50
CA ASP A 19 6.70 17.48 16.36
C ASP A 19 5.38 17.46 15.54
N ALA A 20 4.25 17.26 16.22
CA ALA A 20 2.93 17.41 15.62
C ALA A 20 2.70 18.84 15.07
N PRO A 21 2.12 19.01 13.87
CA PRO A 21 1.82 20.35 13.37
C PRO A 21 0.67 21.00 14.16
N GLU A 22 0.78 22.31 14.41
CA GLU A 22 -0.25 23.08 15.14
C GLU A 22 -1.58 23.20 14.38
N ALA A 23 -1.54 23.05 13.06
CA ALA A 23 -2.72 23.03 12.21
C ALA A 23 -2.54 22.10 11.00
N LEU A 24 -3.66 21.57 10.50
CA LEU A 24 -3.74 20.80 9.26
C LEU A 24 -4.76 21.44 8.32
N HIS A 25 -4.34 21.66 7.08
CA HIS A 25 -5.21 21.96 5.95
C HIS A 25 -5.80 20.66 5.41
N LEU A 26 -7.11 20.62 5.25
CA LEU A 26 -7.88 19.43 4.90
C LEU A 26 -8.73 19.66 3.64
N HIS A 27 -8.66 18.69 2.74
CA HIS A 27 -9.61 18.47 1.65
C HIS A 27 -10.21 17.06 1.82
N GLY A 28 -11.53 16.96 1.94
CA GLY A 28 -12.20 15.75 2.43
C GLY A 28 -12.50 15.81 3.94
N THR A 29 -12.66 14.64 4.57
CA THR A 29 -13.08 14.55 5.98
C THR A 29 -12.19 13.55 6.72
N LEU A 30 -11.79 13.84 7.95
CA LEU A 30 -11.19 12.86 8.87
C LEU A 30 -12.28 12.25 9.75
N LEU A 31 -12.19 10.95 10.01
CA LEU A 31 -13.15 10.18 10.81
C LEU A 31 -12.44 9.53 11.98
N ARG A 32 -13.19 9.20 13.03
CA ARG A 32 -12.65 8.46 14.18
C ARG A 32 -12.07 7.10 13.79
N SER A 33 -12.62 6.45 12.77
CA SER A 33 -12.08 5.20 12.23
C SER A 33 -10.65 5.33 11.69
N ASP A 34 -10.19 6.55 11.38
CA ASP A 34 -8.82 6.81 10.93
C ASP A 34 -7.78 6.68 12.04
N GLU A 35 -8.19 6.52 13.30
CA GLU A 35 -7.29 6.16 14.39
C GLU A 35 -6.65 4.78 14.15
N ILE A 36 -7.37 3.87 13.49
CA ILE A 36 -6.82 2.57 13.06
C ILE A 36 -6.30 2.72 11.63
N ALA A 37 -5.08 3.24 11.53
CA ALA A 37 -4.43 3.53 10.26
C ALA A 37 -3.07 2.84 10.11
N VAL A 38 -2.72 2.47 8.87
CA VAL A 38 -1.41 1.91 8.50
C VAL A 38 -0.81 2.74 7.37
N ALA A 39 0.44 3.16 7.55
CA ALA A 39 1.19 3.85 6.52
C ALA A 39 1.77 2.82 5.54
N VAL A 40 1.53 3.00 4.25
CA VAL A 40 2.12 2.15 3.19
C VAL A 40 2.97 3.04 2.31
N VAL A 41 4.29 2.85 2.35
CA VAL A 41 5.27 3.73 1.71
C VAL A 41 6.32 2.95 0.93
N GLY A 42 6.93 3.60 -0.06
CA GLY A 42 8.04 3.00 -0.77
C GLY A 42 8.64 3.86 -1.88
N THR A 43 9.40 3.20 -2.75
CA THR A 43 10.10 3.82 -3.88
C THR A 43 9.13 4.42 -4.89
N ARG A 44 9.56 5.52 -5.52
CA ARG A 44 8.85 6.12 -6.67
C ARG A 44 9.01 5.34 -7.97
N SER A 45 10.02 4.48 -8.02
CA SER A 45 10.34 3.59 -9.14
C SER A 45 10.25 2.16 -8.63
N MET A 46 9.02 1.68 -8.44
CA MET A 46 8.71 0.35 -7.92
C MET A 46 8.86 -0.70 -9.01
N THR A 47 9.18 -1.92 -8.59
CA THR A 47 9.16 -3.10 -9.47
C THR A 47 7.72 -3.64 -9.62
N SER A 48 7.48 -4.54 -10.57
CA SER A 48 6.19 -5.25 -10.66
C SER A 48 5.90 -6.08 -9.41
N TYR A 49 6.95 -6.57 -8.73
CA TYR A 49 6.81 -7.21 -7.41
C TYR A 49 6.31 -6.20 -6.37
N GLY A 50 6.97 -5.04 -6.27
CA GLY A 50 6.57 -3.97 -5.35
C GLY A 50 5.15 -3.46 -5.60
N GLU A 51 4.76 -3.33 -6.87
CA GLU A 51 3.39 -3.00 -7.26
C GLU A 51 2.38 -4.03 -6.76
N ARG A 52 2.61 -5.32 -7.04
CA ARG A 52 1.72 -6.41 -6.59
C ARG A 52 1.58 -6.42 -5.07
N VAL A 53 2.70 -6.31 -4.34
CA VAL A 53 2.68 -6.28 -2.88
C VAL A 53 1.95 -5.05 -2.35
N ALA A 54 2.15 -3.87 -2.93
CA ALA A 54 1.44 -2.65 -2.53
C ALA A 54 -0.08 -2.78 -2.75
N VAL A 55 -0.51 -3.35 -3.89
CA VAL A 55 -1.91 -3.62 -4.18
C VAL A 55 -2.51 -4.59 -3.16
N ASP A 56 -1.84 -5.72 -2.91
CA ASP A 56 -2.35 -6.75 -2.01
C ASP A 56 -2.38 -6.28 -0.55
N LEU A 57 -1.36 -5.55 -0.10
CA LEU A 57 -1.35 -4.95 1.24
C LEU A 57 -2.51 -3.96 1.39
N ALA A 58 -2.61 -2.98 0.49
CA ALA A 58 -3.62 -1.93 0.56
C ALA A 58 -5.04 -2.50 0.49
N ARG A 59 -5.30 -3.44 -0.42
CA ARG A 59 -6.61 -4.10 -0.57
C ARG A 59 -7.00 -4.87 0.70
N ASN A 60 -6.06 -5.59 1.30
CA ASN A 60 -6.34 -6.37 2.51
C ASN A 60 -6.52 -5.49 3.75
N LEU A 61 -5.74 -4.41 3.88
CA LEU A 61 -5.95 -3.40 4.92
C LEU A 61 -7.34 -2.76 4.78
N ALA A 62 -7.73 -2.40 3.56
CA ALA A 62 -9.05 -1.89 3.25
C ALA A 62 -10.18 -2.85 3.67
N PHE A 63 -10.07 -4.14 3.33
CA PHE A 63 -11.06 -5.14 3.72
C PHE A 63 -11.16 -5.36 5.22
N ALA A 64 -10.06 -5.15 5.95
CA ALA A 64 -10.06 -5.16 7.42
C ALA A 64 -10.60 -3.86 8.04
N GLY A 65 -11.05 -2.90 7.23
CA GLY A 65 -11.53 -1.59 7.71
C GLY A 65 -10.42 -0.67 8.21
N VAL A 66 -9.16 -0.95 7.87
CA VAL A 66 -8.01 -0.14 8.26
C VAL A 66 -7.76 0.97 7.24
N THR A 67 -7.59 2.20 7.72
CA THR A 67 -7.28 3.35 6.86
C THR A 67 -5.84 3.26 6.36
N VAL A 68 -5.63 3.38 5.04
CA VAL A 68 -4.29 3.45 4.45
C VAL A 68 -3.81 4.89 4.39
N VAL A 69 -2.64 5.20 4.95
CA VAL A 69 -2.02 6.53 4.89
C VAL A 69 -0.80 6.49 3.98
N SER A 70 -0.68 7.47 3.08
CA SER A 70 0.51 7.57 2.25
C SER A 70 0.73 8.99 1.71
N GLY A 71 1.76 9.19 0.90
CA GLY A 71 2.23 10.49 0.46
C GLY A 71 1.73 10.98 -0.88
N LEU A 72 0.92 10.21 -1.60
CA LEU A 72 0.53 10.50 -2.99
C LEU A 72 1.74 10.77 -3.93
N ALA A 73 2.92 10.26 -3.59
CA ALA A 73 4.06 10.22 -4.51
C ALA A 73 3.79 9.20 -5.63
N HIS A 74 4.51 9.30 -6.74
CA HIS A 74 4.47 8.24 -7.74
C HIS A 74 5.01 6.91 -7.15
N GLY A 75 4.68 5.78 -7.77
CA GLY A 75 5.11 4.45 -7.31
C GLY A 75 4.21 3.92 -6.18
N ILE A 76 4.84 3.37 -5.13
CA ILE A 76 4.12 2.64 -4.06
C ILE A 76 2.99 3.46 -3.43
N ASP A 77 3.21 4.74 -3.12
CA ASP A 77 2.21 5.60 -2.49
C ASP A 77 0.93 5.73 -3.34
N GLU A 78 1.09 6.05 -4.63
CA GLU A 78 -0.02 6.17 -5.59
C GLU A 78 -0.76 4.83 -5.76
N THR A 79 -0.02 3.73 -5.84
CA THR A 79 -0.58 2.38 -5.95
C THR A 79 -1.38 1.98 -4.72
N ALA A 80 -0.86 2.26 -3.52
CA ALA A 80 -1.54 1.95 -2.27
C ALA A 80 -2.87 2.71 -2.15
N HIS A 81 -2.88 4.02 -2.46
CA HIS A 81 -4.12 4.81 -2.48
C HIS A 81 -5.14 4.24 -3.47
N ARG A 82 -4.71 3.94 -4.68
CA ARG A 82 -5.58 3.44 -5.75
C ARG A 82 -6.19 2.10 -5.37
N ALA A 83 -5.36 1.14 -4.95
CA ALA A 83 -5.81 -0.18 -4.55
C ALA A 83 -6.76 -0.15 -3.33
N THR A 84 -6.52 0.78 -2.38
CA THR A 84 -7.42 1.00 -1.24
C THR A 84 -8.80 1.46 -1.71
N LEU A 85 -8.85 2.48 -2.58
CA LEU A 85 -10.11 3.02 -3.09
C LEU A 85 -10.85 2.03 -3.98
N ASP A 86 -10.13 1.28 -4.82
CA ASP A 86 -10.71 0.27 -5.70
C ASP A 86 -11.29 -0.91 -4.89
N ALA A 87 -10.79 -1.14 -3.68
CA ALA A 87 -11.35 -2.10 -2.71
C ALA A 87 -12.53 -1.53 -1.90
N GLY A 88 -12.96 -0.30 -2.15
CA GLY A 88 -13.99 0.39 -1.35
C GLY A 88 -13.51 0.84 0.03
N GLY A 89 -12.19 0.83 0.26
CA GLY A 89 -11.57 1.23 1.52
C GLY A 89 -11.36 2.73 1.65
N ARG A 90 -10.81 3.09 2.80
CA ARG A 90 -10.55 4.48 3.18
C ARG A 90 -9.06 4.79 3.17
N THR A 91 -8.68 5.95 2.66
CA THR A 91 -7.27 6.35 2.58
C THR A 91 -7.04 7.84 2.83
N ILE A 92 -5.87 8.18 3.39
CA ILE A 92 -5.45 9.56 3.67
C ILE A 92 -4.15 9.86 2.94
N ALA A 93 -4.15 10.89 2.10
CA ALA A 93 -2.94 11.40 1.45
C ALA A 93 -2.35 12.57 2.24
N VAL A 94 -1.04 12.56 2.43
CA VAL A 94 -0.32 13.64 3.11
C VAL A 94 0.61 14.36 2.12
N LEU A 95 0.38 15.65 1.87
CA LEU A 95 1.10 16.41 0.86
C LEU A 95 2.35 17.10 1.40
N GLY A 96 3.41 17.12 0.60
CA GLY A 96 4.59 17.95 0.84
C GLY A 96 4.45 19.36 0.25
N CYS A 97 3.24 19.89 0.13
CA CYS A 97 2.95 21.20 -0.44
C CYS A 97 1.56 21.66 0.04
N GLY A 98 1.21 22.93 -0.18
CA GLY A 98 -0.16 23.41 0.00
C GLY A 98 -1.16 22.67 -0.89
N LEU A 99 -2.43 22.63 -0.48
CA LEU A 99 -3.50 21.95 -1.25
C LEU A 99 -3.67 22.63 -2.63
N GLY A 100 -3.78 23.97 -2.66
CA GLY A 100 -3.87 24.78 -3.88
C GLY A 100 -2.61 24.77 -4.74
N ALA A 101 -1.46 24.43 -4.16
CA ALA A 101 -0.17 24.34 -4.82
C ALA A 101 0.16 22.94 -5.37
N PHE A 102 -0.71 21.93 -5.19
CA PHE A 102 -0.44 20.60 -5.73
C PHE A 102 -0.35 20.59 -7.26
N ARG A 103 0.81 20.18 -7.80
CA ARG A 103 1.08 20.10 -9.25
C ARG A 103 1.38 18.66 -9.67
N GLY A 104 0.39 17.78 -9.52
CA GLY A 104 0.46 16.40 -9.99
C GLY A 104 0.05 16.22 -11.46
N SER A 105 0.40 15.06 -12.03
CA SER A 105 -0.15 14.60 -13.31
C SER A 105 -1.68 14.58 -13.27
N ILE A 106 -2.34 14.57 -14.44
CA ILE A 106 -3.81 14.50 -14.51
C ILE A 106 -4.34 13.30 -13.71
N SER A 107 -3.68 12.14 -13.81
CA SER A 107 -4.06 10.94 -13.06
C SER A 107 -3.95 11.14 -11.54
N ARG A 108 -2.84 11.72 -11.04
CA ARG A 108 -2.67 11.99 -9.60
C ARG A 108 -3.62 13.05 -9.07
N ARG A 109 -3.98 14.07 -9.87
CA ARG A 109 -5.00 15.05 -9.49
C ARG A 109 -6.38 14.41 -9.40
N ARG A 110 -6.75 13.54 -10.35
CA ARG A 110 -8.00 12.75 -10.24
C ARG A 110 -7.99 11.82 -9.03
N LEU A 111 -6.85 11.19 -8.75
CA LEU A 111 -6.70 10.35 -7.56
C LEU A 111 -6.86 11.17 -6.28
N LEU A 112 -6.28 12.37 -6.21
CA LEU A 112 -6.45 13.30 -5.08
C LEU A 112 -7.94 13.57 -4.81
N GLU A 113 -8.73 13.87 -5.83
CA GLU A 113 -10.19 14.09 -5.67
C GLU A 113 -10.94 12.82 -5.24
N ARG A 114 -10.52 11.64 -5.72
CA ARG A 114 -11.09 10.36 -5.25
C ARG A 114 -10.76 10.11 -3.78
N ILE A 115 -9.54 10.43 -3.35
CA ILE A 115 -9.11 10.33 -1.94
C ILE A 115 -9.95 11.28 -1.08
N ALA A 116 -10.10 12.54 -1.49
CA ALA A 116 -10.89 13.51 -0.76
C ALA A 116 -12.37 13.14 -0.61
N SER A 117 -12.95 12.41 -1.57
CA SER A 117 -14.35 11.96 -1.48
C SER A 117 -14.57 10.73 -0.59
N HIS A 118 -13.54 9.91 -0.34
CA HIS A 118 -13.64 8.67 0.46
C HIS A 118 -12.78 8.70 1.74
N GLY A 119 -12.09 9.81 1.98
CA GLY A 119 -10.94 9.94 2.86
C GLY A 119 -10.60 11.40 3.11
N ALA A 120 -9.31 11.69 3.21
CA ALA A 120 -8.82 13.05 3.33
C ALA A 120 -7.48 13.24 2.61
N VAL A 121 -7.25 14.46 2.15
CA VAL A 121 -5.95 14.96 1.71
C VAL A 121 -5.55 16.04 2.70
N VAL A 122 -4.39 15.87 3.32
CA VAL A 122 -3.94 16.70 4.43
C VAL A 122 -2.58 17.34 4.12
N SER A 123 -2.37 18.56 4.61
CA SER A 123 -1.10 19.26 4.52
C SER A 123 -0.90 20.16 5.74
N GLU A 124 0.33 20.35 6.20
CA GLU A 124 0.65 21.39 7.19
C GLU A 124 1.01 22.74 6.55
N PHE A 125 1.17 22.77 5.23
CA PHE A 125 1.63 23.95 4.53
C PHE A 125 0.46 24.83 4.11
N ASP A 126 0.69 26.15 4.12
CA ASP A 126 -0.23 27.12 3.53
C ASP A 126 -0.53 26.79 2.07
N ASP A 127 -1.71 27.21 1.61
CA ASP A 127 -2.32 26.71 0.37
C ASP A 127 -1.47 26.93 -0.90
N ASP A 128 -0.66 27.98 -0.91
CA ASP A 128 0.19 28.42 -2.03
C ASP A 128 1.63 27.87 -1.97
N VAL A 129 2.02 27.17 -0.90
CA VAL A 129 3.38 26.64 -0.74
C VAL A 129 3.66 25.53 -1.74
N VAL A 130 4.57 25.80 -2.68
CA VAL A 130 4.98 24.82 -3.70
C VAL A 130 5.92 23.78 -3.10
N GLY A 131 5.71 22.51 -3.45
CA GLY A 131 6.53 21.40 -2.97
C GLY A 131 7.99 21.51 -3.41
N ALA A 132 8.90 21.32 -2.47
CA ALA A 132 10.34 21.38 -2.65
C ALA A 132 11.05 20.19 -1.99
N THR A 133 12.32 19.94 -2.33
CA THR A 133 13.08 18.78 -1.81
C THR A 133 13.05 18.66 -0.27
N TRP A 134 13.00 19.78 0.44
CA TRP A 134 12.97 19.82 1.92
C TRP A 134 11.57 19.60 2.51
N THR A 135 10.50 19.91 1.77
CA THR A 135 9.10 19.75 2.25
C THR A 135 8.67 18.29 2.32
N PHE A 136 9.15 17.42 1.43
CA PHE A 136 8.76 16.00 1.40
C PHE A 136 9.25 15.22 2.64
N PRO A 137 10.51 15.37 3.09
CA PRO A 137 10.96 14.81 4.36
C PRO A 137 10.17 15.32 5.58
N ILE A 138 9.83 16.62 5.63
CA ILE A 138 9.05 17.20 6.73
C ILE A 138 7.70 16.50 6.84
N ARG A 139 6.97 16.42 5.72
CA ARG A 139 5.65 15.77 5.68
C ARG A 139 5.69 14.30 6.12
N ASN A 140 6.79 13.57 5.91
CA ASN A 140 6.84 12.13 6.22
C ASN A 140 6.61 11.85 7.71
N ARG A 141 6.91 12.81 8.58
CA ARG A 141 6.60 12.74 10.00
C ARG A 141 5.09 12.68 10.26
N ILE A 142 4.28 13.38 9.46
CA ILE A 142 2.82 13.35 9.56
C ILE A 142 2.28 12.00 9.09
N ILE A 143 2.85 11.40 8.03
CA ILE A 143 2.45 10.05 7.60
C ILE A 143 2.67 9.04 8.72
N ALA A 144 3.89 9.04 9.28
CA ALA A 144 4.24 8.17 10.40
C ALA A 144 3.37 8.47 11.64
N GLY A 145 3.08 9.75 11.90
CA GLY A 145 2.29 10.24 13.02
C GLY A 145 0.79 9.98 12.93
N LEU A 146 0.24 9.75 11.74
CA LEU A 146 -1.16 9.35 11.55
C LEU A 146 -1.37 7.84 11.71
N ALA A 147 -0.36 7.01 11.44
CA ALA A 147 -0.51 5.57 11.36
C ALA A 147 0.03 4.82 12.59
N LEU A 148 -0.66 3.79 13.05
CA LEU A 148 -0.21 2.90 14.14
C LEU A 148 1.01 2.04 13.75
N ALA A 149 1.12 1.70 12.47
CA ALA A 149 2.25 0.96 11.92
C ALA A 149 2.63 1.50 10.54
N THR A 150 3.91 1.37 10.17
CA THR A 150 4.43 1.76 8.85
C THR A 150 4.99 0.55 8.11
N VAL A 151 4.52 0.30 6.89
CA VAL A 151 5.00 -0.74 6.00
C VAL A 151 5.83 -0.11 4.88
N VAL A 152 7.10 -0.49 4.80
CA VAL A 152 8.01 -0.17 3.70
C VAL A 152 7.99 -1.30 2.69
N VAL A 153 7.38 -1.07 1.52
CA VAL A 153 7.22 -2.10 0.48
C VAL A 153 8.52 -2.30 -0.30
N GLU A 154 9.08 -1.21 -0.81
CA GLU A 154 10.37 -1.23 -1.49
C GLU A 154 11.11 0.08 -1.19
N ALA A 155 12.38 -0.02 -0.84
CA ALA A 155 13.25 1.12 -0.60
C ALA A 155 14.68 0.80 -1.03
N GLY A 156 15.23 1.61 -1.94
CA GLY A 156 16.67 1.65 -2.16
C GLY A 156 17.42 2.37 -1.03
N ALA A 157 18.73 2.50 -1.16
CA ALA A 157 19.56 3.32 -0.29
C ALA A 157 20.30 4.39 -1.13
N PRO A 158 19.98 5.70 -0.99
CA PRO A 158 18.99 6.33 -0.09
C PRO A 158 17.53 6.25 -0.61
N SER A 159 16.54 6.35 0.29
CA SER A 159 15.11 6.39 -0.06
C SER A 159 14.30 7.20 0.96
N GLY A 160 13.33 8.00 0.48
CA GLY A 160 12.43 8.78 1.33
C GLY A 160 11.52 7.93 2.22
N ALA A 161 11.19 6.71 1.80
CA ALA A 161 10.41 5.78 2.62
C ALA A 161 11.15 5.37 3.91
N LEU A 162 12.50 5.36 3.88
CA LEU A 162 13.32 5.09 5.06
C LEU A 162 13.27 6.24 6.07
N ILE A 163 12.97 7.47 5.62
CA ILE A 163 12.74 8.62 6.51
C ILE A 163 11.42 8.43 7.25
N THR A 164 10.36 7.99 6.57
CA THR A 164 9.08 7.69 7.22
C THR A 164 9.23 6.55 8.23
N ALA A 165 9.96 5.49 7.88
CA ALA A 165 10.27 4.40 8.80
C ALA A 165 11.05 4.88 10.04
N ALA A 166 12.04 5.75 9.85
CA ALA A 166 12.77 6.35 10.98
C ALA A 166 11.82 7.15 11.89
N ARG A 167 10.93 7.98 11.32
CA ARG A 167 9.95 8.74 12.11
C ARG A 167 8.96 7.87 12.86
N ALA A 168 8.52 6.76 12.26
CA ALA A 168 7.66 5.81 12.94
C ALA A 168 8.34 5.22 14.18
N LEU A 169 9.63 4.86 14.07
CA LEU A 169 10.42 4.40 15.22
C LEU A 169 10.63 5.49 16.27
N ASP A 170 10.88 6.73 15.85
CA ASP A 170 11.01 7.88 16.76
C ASP A 170 9.71 8.15 17.55
N TYR A 171 8.56 7.67 17.06
CA TYR A 171 7.25 7.74 17.72
C TYR A 171 6.84 6.45 18.42
N ASP A 172 7.78 5.52 18.64
CA ASP A 172 7.54 4.20 19.23
C ASP A 172 6.47 3.36 18.50
N ARG A 173 6.45 3.46 17.16
CA ARG A 173 5.51 2.74 16.31
C ARG A 173 6.18 1.61 15.55
N ALA A 174 5.41 0.56 15.31
CA ALA A 174 5.90 -0.60 14.59
C ALA A 174 6.25 -0.26 13.14
N VAL A 175 7.41 -0.75 12.71
CA VAL A 175 7.84 -0.71 11.32
C VAL A 175 7.91 -2.12 10.78
N PHE A 176 7.37 -2.27 9.58
CA PHE A 176 7.36 -3.48 8.78
C PHE A 176 8.12 -3.24 7.49
N ALA A 177 8.88 -4.21 7.05
CA ALA A 177 9.60 -4.14 5.78
C ALA A 177 9.34 -5.42 4.98
N VAL A 178 8.94 -5.24 3.72
CA VAL A 178 8.68 -6.35 2.81
C VAL A 178 10.03 -6.92 2.35
N PRO A 179 10.25 -8.25 2.44
CA PRO A 179 11.45 -8.86 1.91
C PRO A 179 11.43 -8.84 0.38
N GLY A 180 12.60 -8.78 -0.24
CA GLY A 180 12.71 -8.89 -1.69
C GLY A 180 13.96 -9.62 -2.14
N ASN A 181 14.19 -9.64 -3.45
CA ASN A 181 15.37 -10.25 -4.06
C ASN A 181 16.65 -9.61 -3.50
N ILE A 182 17.61 -10.42 -3.04
CA ILE A 182 18.90 -9.95 -2.49
C ILE A 182 19.76 -9.20 -3.52
N TYR A 183 19.54 -9.43 -4.82
CA TYR A 183 20.17 -8.67 -5.90
C TYR A 183 19.35 -7.43 -6.33
N GLY A 184 18.16 -7.26 -5.76
CA GLY A 184 17.26 -6.15 -6.07
C GLY A 184 17.70 -4.86 -5.38
N ALA A 185 18.14 -3.86 -6.16
CA ALA A 185 18.54 -2.56 -5.62
C ALA A 185 17.41 -1.84 -4.84
N LYS A 186 16.15 -2.16 -5.12
CA LYS A 186 14.96 -1.62 -4.43
C LYS A 186 14.63 -2.34 -3.11
N SER A 187 15.32 -3.44 -2.79
CA SER A 187 15.13 -4.18 -1.54
C SER A 187 16.19 -3.88 -0.50
N ILE A 188 17.32 -3.26 -0.87
CA ILE A 188 18.46 -2.97 0.01
C ILE A 188 18.03 -2.27 1.31
N GLY A 189 17.18 -1.24 1.21
CA GLY A 189 16.69 -0.49 2.36
C GLY A 189 15.80 -1.33 3.27
N CYS A 190 14.92 -2.15 2.69
CA CYS A 190 14.07 -3.08 3.44
C CYS A 190 14.90 -4.14 4.16
N HIS A 191 15.85 -4.77 3.46
CA HIS A 191 16.75 -5.76 4.05
C HIS A 191 17.56 -5.19 5.19
N ARG A 192 18.08 -3.96 5.05
CA ARG A 192 18.81 -3.28 6.12
C ARG A 192 17.94 -3.04 7.35
N LEU A 193 16.70 -2.55 7.17
CA LEU A 193 15.78 -2.36 8.29
C LEU A 193 15.51 -3.68 9.05
N ILE A 194 15.35 -4.78 8.33
CA ILE A 194 15.13 -6.11 8.92
C ILE A 194 16.39 -6.59 9.64
N ALA A 195 17.55 -6.53 9.00
CA ALA A 195 18.82 -7.00 9.54
C ALA A 195 19.26 -6.25 10.81
N GLU A 196 18.97 -4.94 10.87
CA GLU A 196 19.25 -4.10 12.03
C GLU A 196 18.20 -4.26 13.16
N GLY A 197 17.18 -5.10 12.98
CA GLY A 197 16.09 -5.27 13.96
C GLY A 197 15.17 -4.05 14.07
N ARG A 198 15.27 -3.10 13.14
CA ARG A 198 14.49 -1.86 13.10
C ARG A 198 13.13 -2.02 12.42
N ALA A 199 12.93 -3.10 11.68
CA ALA A 199 11.63 -3.47 11.14
C ALA A 199 11.39 -4.96 11.29
N ARG A 200 10.13 -5.33 11.51
CA ARG A 200 9.68 -6.71 11.41
C ARG A 200 9.51 -7.10 9.94
N LEU A 201 9.78 -8.36 9.62
CA LEU A 201 9.54 -8.90 8.28
C LEU A 201 8.03 -8.86 7.98
N CYS A 202 7.65 -8.30 6.83
CA CYS A 202 6.27 -8.24 6.36
C CYS A 202 6.03 -9.23 5.23
N ARG A 203 5.30 -10.32 5.49
CA ARG A 203 4.90 -11.31 4.48
C ARG A 203 3.58 -10.97 3.81
N GLY A 204 2.79 -10.10 4.43
CA GLY A 204 1.50 -9.65 3.93
C GLY A 204 0.71 -8.90 5.01
N ALA A 205 -0.53 -8.53 4.71
CA ALA A 205 -1.34 -7.70 5.59
C ALA A 205 -1.62 -8.34 6.95
N ALA A 206 -1.69 -9.67 7.04
CA ALA A 206 -1.93 -10.37 8.31
C ALA A 206 -0.89 -10.03 9.39
N ASP A 207 0.38 -9.88 9.01
CA ASP A 207 1.47 -9.52 9.95
C ASP A 207 1.25 -8.12 10.54
N VAL A 208 0.71 -7.20 9.73
CA VAL A 208 0.47 -5.80 10.12
C VAL A 208 -0.84 -5.65 10.87
N LEU A 209 -1.87 -6.39 10.47
CA LEU A 209 -3.19 -6.37 11.11
C LEU A 209 -3.13 -6.85 12.56
N ALA A 210 -2.32 -7.88 12.82
CA ALA A 210 -2.06 -8.36 14.18
C ALA A 210 -1.48 -7.25 15.08
N GLU A 211 -0.66 -6.36 14.54
CA GLU A 211 -0.07 -5.25 15.30
C GLU A 211 -1.09 -4.17 15.63
N VAL A 212 -1.97 -3.82 14.69
CA VAL A 212 -2.96 -2.75 14.87
C VAL A 212 -4.27 -3.24 15.51
N GLY A 213 -4.30 -4.48 16.00
CA GLY A 213 -5.47 -5.07 16.66
C GLY A 213 -6.67 -5.29 15.72
N ALA A 214 -6.42 -5.37 14.41
CA ALA A 214 -7.44 -5.60 13.40
C ALA A 214 -7.36 -7.04 12.89
N MET A 215 -8.46 -7.52 12.31
CA MET A 215 -8.51 -8.83 11.67
C MET A 215 -9.07 -8.67 10.27
N LEU A 216 -8.56 -9.48 9.33
CA LEU A 216 -9.28 -9.65 8.08
C LEU A 216 -10.65 -10.25 8.41
N PRO A 217 -11.75 -9.71 7.87
CA PRO A 217 -12.98 -10.46 7.86
C PRO A 217 -12.69 -11.82 7.20
N PRO A 218 -13.45 -12.88 7.56
CA PRO A 218 -13.41 -14.10 6.78
C PRO A 218 -13.56 -13.68 5.33
N ARG A 219 -12.55 -13.97 4.50
CA ARG A 219 -12.72 -13.79 3.08
C ARG A 219 -13.85 -14.74 2.72
N ASP A 220 -15.04 -14.19 2.53
CA ASP A 220 -15.78 -14.53 1.34
C ASP A 220 -14.84 -14.11 0.20
N LEU A 221 -13.88 -15.00 -0.11
CA LEU A 221 -13.48 -15.13 -1.50
C LEU A 221 -14.83 -15.10 -2.19
N PRO A 222 -15.07 -14.21 -3.18
CA PRO A 222 -16.09 -14.55 -4.12
C PRO A 222 -15.73 -16.00 -4.45
N ARG A 223 -16.58 -16.94 -4.05
CA ARG A 223 -16.48 -18.29 -4.56
C ARG A 223 -16.84 -18.05 -6.00
N LEU A 224 -15.87 -17.53 -6.77
CA LEU A 224 -15.76 -17.74 -8.19
C LEU A 224 -16.08 -19.22 -8.24
N PRO A 225 -17.20 -19.60 -8.88
CA PRO A 225 -17.57 -20.98 -8.98
C PRO A 225 -16.55 -21.60 -9.92
N LEU A 226 -15.35 -21.79 -9.40
CA LEU A 226 -14.25 -22.47 -10.00
C LEU A 226 -14.53 -23.92 -9.71
N SER A 227 -14.65 -24.70 -10.76
CA SER A 227 -14.49 -26.13 -10.69
C SER A 227 -13.19 -26.48 -9.92
N PRO A 228 -13.09 -27.70 -9.36
CA PRO A 228 -11.87 -28.15 -8.70
C PRO A 228 -10.61 -27.98 -9.57
N LEU A 229 -10.75 -28.13 -10.89
CA LEU A 229 -9.66 -27.95 -11.83
C LEU A 229 -9.27 -26.48 -12.03
N GLU A 230 -10.25 -25.59 -12.27
CA GLU A 230 -9.98 -24.16 -12.37
C GLU A 230 -9.27 -23.63 -11.13
N ARG A 231 -9.64 -24.12 -9.94
CA ARG A 231 -8.97 -23.74 -8.70
C ARG A 231 -7.52 -24.22 -8.67
N ALA A 232 -7.27 -25.48 -8.98
CA ALA A 232 -5.91 -26.03 -8.98
C ALA A 232 -5.00 -25.30 -9.99
N VAL A 233 -5.51 -25.01 -11.19
CA VAL A 233 -4.79 -24.26 -12.22
C VAL A 233 -4.52 -22.82 -11.78
N PHE A 234 -5.52 -22.12 -11.24
CA PHE A 234 -5.36 -20.76 -10.74
C PHE A 234 -4.34 -20.68 -9.60
N GLU A 235 -4.42 -21.59 -8.62
CA GLU A 235 -3.47 -21.65 -7.50
C GLU A 235 -2.04 -21.94 -7.97
N ALA A 236 -1.87 -22.79 -8.98
CA ALA A 236 -0.55 -23.10 -9.53
C ALA A 236 0.15 -21.87 -10.13
N VAL A 237 -0.59 -20.95 -10.75
CA VAL A 237 -0.04 -19.73 -11.39
C VAL A 237 -0.17 -18.48 -10.51
N PHE A 238 -0.70 -18.63 -9.28
CA PHE A 238 -0.95 -17.50 -8.39
C PHE A 238 0.36 -16.88 -7.87
N ALA A 239 1.31 -17.69 -7.41
CA ALA A 239 2.53 -17.20 -6.81
C ALA A 239 3.52 -16.64 -7.84
N GLU A 240 3.70 -17.34 -8.96
CA GLU A 240 4.67 -17.01 -10.01
C GLU A 240 4.22 -17.51 -11.38
N ALA A 241 4.85 -17.02 -12.44
CA ALA A 241 4.52 -17.43 -13.80
C ALA A 241 5.06 -18.82 -14.13
N ARG A 242 4.21 -19.76 -14.52
CA ARG A 242 4.58 -21.17 -14.76
C ARG A 242 4.22 -21.64 -16.16
N HIS A 243 4.99 -22.61 -16.66
CA HIS A 243 4.74 -23.21 -17.98
C HIS A 243 3.55 -24.19 -17.92
N ILE A 244 2.77 -24.26 -19.00
CA ILE A 244 1.57 -25.11 -19.07
C ILE A 244 1.83 -26.58 -18.72
N ASP A 245 2.97 -27.14 -19.16
CA ASP A 245 3.36 -28.52 -18.85
C ASP A 245 3.62 -28.76 -17.35
N GLU A 246 4.11 -27.74 -16.63
CA GLU A 246 4.33 -27.82 -15.20
C GLU A 246 3.00 -27.78 -14.44
N ILE A 247 2.08 -26.92 -14.89
CA ILE A 247 0.74 -26.81 -14.32
C ILE A 247 -0.03 -28.12 -14.52
N ALA A 248 0.04 -28.71 -15.72
CA ALA A 248 -0.58 -29.99 -16.05
C ALA A 248 -0.05 -31.14 -15.18
N ARG A 249 1.27 -31.18 -14.97
CA ARG A 249 1.91 -32.18 -14.12
C ARG A 249 1.44 -32.09 -12.66
N ASP A 250 1.42 -30.89 -12.10
CA ASP A 250 1.02 -30.67 -10.70
C ASP A 250 -0.48 -30.88 -10.48
N ALA A 251 -1.30 -30.50 -11.45
CA ALA A 251 -2.74 -30.74 -11.42
C ALA A 251 -3.11 -32.21 -11.64
N ALA A 252 -2.15 -33.05 -12.05
CA ALA A 252 -2.35 -34.42 -12.50
C ALA A 252 -3.44 -34.54 -13.59
N ARG A 253 -3.36 -33.64 -14.59
CA ARG A 253 -4.34 -33.54 -15.68
C ARG A 253 -3.68 -33.45 -17.05
N PRO A 254 -4.36 -33.87 -18.12
CA PRO A 254 -3.88 -33.67 -19.49
C PRO A 254 -3.67 -32.19 -19.81
N VAL A 255 -2.64 -31.89 -20.60
CA VAL A 255 -2.28 -30.51 -21.00
C VAL A 255 -3.43 -29.84 -21.74
N GLU A 256 -4.23 -30.59 -22.49
CA GLU A 256 -5.40 -30.09 -23.21
C GLU A 256 -6.49 -29.57 -22.26
N GLU A 257 -6.72 -30.28 -21.14
CA GLU A 257 -7.71 -29.90 -20.12
C GLU A 257 -7.25 -28.65 -19.36
N VAL A 258 -5.94 -28.57 -19.06
CA VAL A 258 -5.34 -27.39 -18.43
C VAL A 258 -5.32 -26.18 -19.37
N SER A 259 -5.01 -26.38 -20.66
CA SER A 259 -5.02 -25.31 -21.66
C SER A 259 -6.40 -24.65 -21.77
N ALA A 260 -7.45 -25.46 -21.92
CA ALA A 260 -8.82 -24.96 -21.97
C ALA A 260 -9.21 -24.21 -20.68
N THR A 261 -8.76 -24.72 -19.52
CA THR A 261 -8.99 -24.08 -18.22
C THR A 261 -8.28 -22.73 -18.11
N LEU A 262 -7.02 -22.64 -18.55
CA LEU A 262 -6.26 -21.40 -18.57
C LEU A 262 -6.91 -20.35 -19.47
N THR A 263 -7.40 -20.74 -20.66
CA THR A 263 -8.14 -19.84 -21.55
C THR A 263 -9.42 -19.32 -20.89
N LEU A 264 -10.18 -20.17 -20.20
CA LEU A 264 -11.40 -19.75 -19.49
C LEU A 264 -11.09 -18.79 -18.34
N LEU A 265 -10.03 -19.04 -17.59
CA LEU A 265 -9.56 -18.15 -16.53
C LEU A 265 -9.06 -16.82 -17.09
N GLU A 266 -8.40 -16.83 -18.24
CA GLU A 266 -7.93 -15.64 -18.94
C GLU A 266 -9.08 -14.79 -19.49
N LEU A 267 -10.12 -15.41 -20.05
CA LEU A 267 -11.37 -14.72 -20.44
C LEU A 267 -12.11 -14.08 -19.26
N ARG A 268 -11.86 -14.55 -18.04
CA ARG A 268 -12.42 -14.02 -16.78
C ARG A 268 -11.49 -13.00 -16.12
N ASP A 269 -10.40 -12.61 -16.79
CA ASP A 269 -9.34 -11.74 -16.28
C ASP A 269 -8.73 -12.24 -14.94
N LEU A 270 -8.71 -13.56 -14.74
CA LEU A 270 -8.13 -14.19 -13.54
C LEU A 270 -6.70 -14.68 -13.74
N VAL A 271 -6.32 -14.93 -14.99
CA VAL A 271 -4.99 -15.38 -15.39
C VAL A 271 -4.61 -14.65 -16.67
N ARG A 272 -3.31 -14.48 -16.93
CA ARG A 272 -2.79 -13.92 -18.18
C ARG A 272 -1.67 -14.80 -18.71
N GLY A 273 -1.70 -15.07 -20.02
CA GLY A 273 -0.58 -15.58 -20.78
C GLY A 273 0.50 -14.51 -20.98
N ILE A 274 1.75 -14.85 -20.68
CA ILE A 274 2.90 -13.93 -20.82
C ILE A 274 3.85 -14.32 -21.95
N GLY A 275 3.43 -15.26 -22.82
CA GLY A 275 4.26 -15.82 -23.90
C GLY A 275 4.92 -17.14 -23.53
N ASP A 276 5.43 -17.86 -24.54
CA ASP A 276 6.16 -19.13 -24.41
C ASP A 276 5.45 -20.19 -23.55
N GLY A 277 4.12 -20.27 -23.64
CA GLY A 277 3.32 -21.24 -22.88
C GLY A 277 3.28 -20.97 -21.37
N ARG A 278 3.65 -19.77 -20.90
CA ARG A 278 3.65 -19.40 -19.49
C ARG A 278 2.47 -18.52 -19.11
N PHE A 279 1.97 -18.74 -17.89
CA PHE A 279 0.77 -18.09 -17.35
C PHE A 279 1.00 -17.59 -15.92
N VAL A 280 0.37 -16.48 -15.54
CA VAL A 280 0.39 -15.88 -14.20
C VAL A 280 -1.00 -15.34 -13.82
N ALA A 281 -1.40 -15.44 -12.54
CA ALA A 281 -2.63 -14.83 -12.03
C ALA A 281 -2.49 -13.33 -11.76
#